data_AF-A0ABD0P4T2-F1
#
_entry.id   AF-A0ABD0P4T2-F1
#
_cell.length_a   1.000
_cell.length_b   1.000
_cell.length_c   1.000
_cell.angle_alpha   90.00
_cell.angle_beta   90.00
_cell.angle_gamma   90.00
#
_symmetry.space_group_name_H-M   'P 1'
#
loop_
_entity.id
_entity.type
_entity.pdbx_description
1 polymer ?
#
loop_
_entity_poly.entity_id
_entity_poly.type
_entity_poly.pdbx_seq_one_letter_code
_entity_poly.pdbx_strand_id
1 'polypeptide(L)'
;GKQSIAIDDCTFHQCVRLSKFDSERSISFIPPDGEYELMRYRTTKDIILPFRVIPLVREVGRTKLEVKVVIKSNFKPSLLAQKIE
;
A
#
# COMPACT_ATOMS: atom_id res chain seq x y z
N GLY A 1 0.56 9.07 17.91
CA GLY A 1 -0.82 9.30 17.47
C GLY A 1 -1.14 8.35 16.34
N LYS A 2 -2.39 7.88 16.22
CA LYS A 2 -2.80 7.04 15.08
C LYS A 2 -2.54 7.82 13.78
N GLN A 3 -1.77 7.26 12.86
CA GLN A 3 -1.65 7.81 11.52
C GLN A 3 -3.01 7.65 10.85
N SER A 4 -3.66 8.77 10.52
CA SER A 4 -4.85 8.77 9.67
C SER A 4 -4.39 8.59 8.22
N ILE A 5 -4.97 7.62 7.52
CA ILE A 5 -4.69 7.39 6.09
C ILE A 5 -5.66 8.26 5.28
N ALA A 6 -5.13 9.05 4.35
CA ALA A 6 -5.94 9.80 3.41
C ALA A 6 -6.35 8.90 2.23
N ILE A 7 -7.64 8.84 1.94
CA ILE A 7 -8.19 8.14 0.77
C ILE A 7 -8.48 9.19 -0.31
N ASP A 8 -8.02 8.95 -1.54
CA ASP A 8 -8.24 9.86 -2.67
C ASP A 8 -9.64 9.62 -3.27
N ASP A 9 -9.94 8.37 -3.58
CA ASP A 9 -11.22 7.93 -4.11
C ASP A 9 -11.53 6.50 -3.64
N CYS A 10 -12.82 6.18 -3.59
CA CYS A 10 -13.30 4.84 -3.27
C CYS A 10 -14.65 4.56 -3.94
N THR A 11 -14.88 3.29 -4.23
CA THR A 11 -16.15 2.74 -4.71
C THR A 11 -16.61 1.67 -3.73
N PHE A 12 -17.93 1.48 -3.66
CA PHE A 12 -18.56 0.55 -2.74
C PHE A 12 -19.45 -0.44 -3.48
N HIS A 13 -19.62 -1.62 -2.89
CA HIS A 13 -20.66 -2.55 -3.30
C HIS A 13 -22.05 -1.92 -3.09
N GLN A 14 -23.02 -2.31 -3.92
CA GLN A 14 -24.41 -1.83 -3.85
C GLN A 14 -25.12 -2.09 -2.51
N CYS A 15 -24.59 -2.97 -1.66
CA CYS A 15 -25.15 -3.23 -0.34
C CYS A 15 -24.85 -2.12 0.69
N VAL A 16 -24.00 -1.15 0.35
CA VAL A 16 -23.59 -0.05 1.22
C VAL A 16 -24.57 1.13 1.14
N ARG A 17 -24.94 1.67 2.32
CA ARG A 17 -25.71 2.89 2.48
C ARG A 17 -24.82 4.12 2.31
N LEU A 18 -24.67 4.59 1.06
CA LEU A 18 -23.81 5.73 0.71
C LEU A 18 -24.13 7.00 1.51
N SER A 19 -25.40 7.29 1.77
CA SER A 19 -25.82 8.48 2.52
C SER A 19 -25.20 8.57 3.93
N LYS A 20 -25.04 7.43 4.62
CA LYS A 20 -24.41 7.38 5.94
C LYS A 20 -22.90 7.58 5.87
N PHE A 21 -22.27 7.10 4.79
CA PHE A 21 -20.86 7.35 4.55
C PHE A 21 -20.59 8.84 4.28
N ASP A 22 -21.45 9.49 3.49
CA ASP A 22 -21.30 10.91 3.19
C ASP A 22 -21.47 11.81 4.43
N SER A 23 -22.41 11.47 5.32
CA SER A 23 -22.68 12.27 6.53
C SER A 23 -21.72 11.98 7.69
N GLU A 24 -21.41 10.71 7.95
CA GLU A 24 -20.70 10.28 9.17
C GLU A 24 -19.31 9.69 8.89
N ARG A 25 -18.95 9.50 7.61
CA ARG A 25 -17.80 8.67 7.20
C ARG A 25 -17.89 7.24 7.75
N SER A 26 -19.12 6.75 7.97
CA SER A 26 -19.44 5.41 8.49
C SER A 26 -19.98 4.52 7.37
N ILE A 27 -19.35 3.36 7.16
CA ILE A 27 -19.79 2.36 6.16
C ILE A 27 -20.81 1.43 6.83
N SER A 28 -22.05 1.42 6.33
CA SER A 28 -23.14 0.55 6.83
C SER A 28 -23.75 -0.24 5.68
N PHE A 29 -23.91 -1.56 5.84
CA PHE A 29 -24.38 -2.47 4.79
C PHE A 29 -25.05 -3.71 5.36
N ILE A 30 -25.79 -4.43 4.52
CA ILE A 30 -26.24 -5.81 4.79
C ILE A 30 -25.43 -6.72 3.83
N PRO A 31 -24.58 -7.62 4.33
CA PRO A 31 -23.70 -8.41 3.47
C PRO A 31 -24.50 -9.40 2.60
N PRO A 32 -24.14 -9.57 1.31
CA PRO A 32 -24.48 -10.76 0.55
C PRO A 32 -23.86 -12.03 1.16
N ASP A 33 -24.37 -13.19 0.78
CA ASP A 33 -23.80 -14.48 1.18
C ASP A 33 -22.49 -14.75 0.43
N GLY A 34 -21.50 -15.31 1.14
CA GLY A 34 -20.21 -15.71 0.56
C GLY A 34 -19.18 -14.58 0.50
N GLU A 35 -18.16 -14.77 -0.36
CA GLU A 35 -17.09 -13.80 -0.57
C GLU A 35 -17.51 -12.73 -1.59
N TYR A 36 -17.31 -11.46 -1.26
CA TYR A 36 -17.58 -10.34 -2.17
C TYR A 36 -16.66 -9.14 -1.87
N GLU A 37 -16.44 -8.30 -2.88
CA GLU A 37 -15.69 -7.05 -2.72
C GLU A 37 -16.61 -5.97 -2.12
N LEU A 38 -16.40 -5.61 -0.85
CA LEU A 38 -17.18 -4.57 -0.18
C LEU A 38 -16.84 -3.15 -0.70
N MET A 39 -15.55 -2.88 -0.90
CA MET A 39 -15.05 -1.59 -1.33
C MET A 39 -13.75 -1.73 -2.11
N ARG A 40 -13.53 -0.79 -3.02
CA ARG A 40 -12.24 -0.57 -3.67
C ARG A 40 -11.84 0.87 -3.43
N TYR A 41 -10.56 1.12 -3.19
CA TYR A 41 -10.08 2.45 -2.87
C TYR A 41 -8.70 2.70 -3.45
N ARG A 42 -8.35 3.97 -3.57
CA ARG A 42 -7.04 4.43 -3.99
C ARG A 42 -6.51 5.46 -2.98
N THR A 43 -5.21 5.37 -2.71
CA THR A 43 -4.46 6.38 -1.96
C THR A 43 -3.12 6.62 -2.62
N THR A 44 -2.71 7.88 -2.66
CA THR A 44 -1.43 8.35 -3.23
C THR A 44 -0.59 9.11 -2.20
N LYS A 45 -1.17 9.41 -1.03
CA LYS A 45 -0.53 10.20 0.03
C LYS A 45 -0.10 9.29 1.17
N ASP A 46 1.01 9.66 1.81
CA ASP A 46 1.50 8.99 3.02
C ASP A 46 1.71 7.46 2.88
N ILE A 47 2.04 7.01 1.66
CA ILE A 47 2.33 5.60 1.39
C ILE A 47 3.63 5.21 2.09
N ILE A 48 3.56 4.21 2.96
CA ILE A 48 4.73 3.58 3.59
C ILE A 48 5.29 2.55 2.60
N LEU A 49 6.37 2.91 1.91
CA LEU A 49 7.08 1.97 1.03
C LEU A 49 7.73 0.88 1.89
N PRO A 50 7.44 -0.41 1.66
CA PRO A 50 7.93 -1.51 2.49
C PRO A 50 9.43 -1.76 2.33
N PHE A 51 9.99 -1.39 1.17
CA PHE A 51 11.41 -1.48 0.90
C PHE A 51 11.92 -0.21 0.26
N ARG A 52 13.13 0.19 0.65
CA ARG A 52 13.91 1.22 -0.03
C ARG A 52 15.09 0.55 -0.72
N VAL A 53 15.18 0.71 -2.04
CA VAL A 53 16.28 0.22 -2.86
C VAL A 53 17.24 1.38 -3.14
N ILE A 54 18.52 1.15 -2.90
CA ILE A 54 19.60 2.11 -3.13
C ILE A 54 20.60 1.45 -4.08
N PRO A 55 20.43 1.65 -5.40
CA PRO A 55 21.38 1.17 -6.40
C PRO A 55 22.55 2.14 -6.51
N LEU A 56 23.76 1.60 -6.62
CA LEU A 56 24.98 2.32 -6.87
C LEU A 56 25.71 1.62 -8.01
N VAL A 57 25.92 2.33 -9.11
CA VAL A 57 26.64 1.83 -10.28
C VAL A 57 27.90 2.66 -10.47
N ARG A 58 29.03 1.99 -10.69
CA ARG A 58 30.33 2.61 -10.94
C ARG A 58 30.99 1.95 -12.15
N GLU A 59 31.27 2.72 -13.18
CA GLU A 59 32.11 2.26 -14.28
C GLU A 59 33.58 2.33 -13.87
N VAL A 60 34.33 1.27 -14.19
CA VAL A 60 35.76 1.16 -13.89
C VAL A 60 36.49 0.89 -15.22
N GLY A 61 36.99 1.96 -15.82
CA GLY A 61 37.53 1.89 -17.18
C GLY A 61 36.43 1.70 -18.23
N ARG A 62 36.74 1.03 -19.35
CA ARG A 62 35.78 0.84 -20.47
C ARG A 62 35.10 -0.52 -20.50
N THR A 63 35.56 -1.46 -19.68
CA THR A 63 35.17 -2.88 -19.77
C THR A 63 34.59 -3.45 -18.48
N LYS A 64 34.64 -2.70 -17.36
CA LYS A 64 34.13 -3.16 -16.07
C LYS A 64 33.10 -2.18 -15.55
N LEU A 65 32.02 -2.74 -15.01
CA LEU A 65 30.97 -2.02 -14.32
C LEU A 65 30.76 -2.71 -12.97
N GLU A 66 30.83 -1.94 -11.89
CA GLU A 66 30.58 -2.39 -10.53
C GLU A 66 29.19 -1.93 -10.10
N VAL A 67 28.36 -2.88 -9.67
CA VAL A 67 27.01 -2.61 -9.15
C VAL A 67 26.97 -2.99 -7.68
N LYS A 68 26.50 -2.08 -6.84
CA LYS A 68 26.15 -2.32 -5.44
C LYS A 68 24.69 -1.96 -5.24
N VAL A 69 23.88 -2.90 -4.79
CA VAL A 69 22.48 -2.66 -4.43
C VAL A 69 22.32 -2.85 -2.94
N VAL A 70 21.81 -1.83 -2.24
CA VAL A 70 21.46 -1.91 -0.82
C VAL A 70 19.94 -1.84 -0.69
N ILE A 71 19.34 -2.82 -0.04
CA ILE A 71 17.89 -2.89 0.20
C ILE A 71 17.66 -2.75 1.71
N LYS A 72 16.72 -1.88 2.09
CA LYS A 72 16.32 -1.67 3.49
C LYS A 72 14.82 -1.92 3.63
N SER A 73 14.43 -2.82 4.55
CA SER A 73 13.03 -2.96 4.96
C SER A 73 12.59 -1.77 5.81
N ASN A 74 11.33 -1.37 5.64
CA ASN A 74 10.74 -0.21 6.31
C ASN A 74 9.35 -0.55 6.87
N PHE A 75 9.31 -1.64 7.64
CA PHE A 75 8.15 -2.11 8.39
C PHE A 75 8.61 -2.63 9.76
N LYS A 76 7.65 -2.95 10.63
CA LYS A 76 7.94 -3.41 12.00
C LYS A 76 8.89 -4.62 11.95
N PRO A 77 9.99 -4.65 12.74
CA PRO A 77 10.95 -5.76 12.73
C PRO A 77 10.37 -7.12 13.11
N SER A 78 9.22 -7.14 13.80
CA SER A 78 8.48 -8.35 14.14
C SER A 78 7.78 -8.99 12.94
N LEU A 79 7.69 -8.31 11.80
CA LEU A 79 7.11 -8.81 10.57
C LEU A 79 8.21 -9.30 9.64
N LEU A 80 7.97 -10.43 8.98
CA LEU A 80 8.89 -11.03 8.02
C LEU A 80 8.26 -10.99 6.64
N ALA A 81 8.94 -10.35 5.69
CA ALA A 81 8.55 -10.41 4.28
C ALA A 81 8.98 -11.75 3.67
N GLN A 82 8.14 -12.30 2.80
CA GLN A 82 8.38 -13.56 2.08
C GLN A 82 8.30 -13.31 0.58
N LYS A 83 8.82 -14.24 -0.24
CA LYS A 83 8.84 -14.14 -1.71
C LYS A 83 9.59 -12.89 -2.19
N ILE A 84 10.79 -12.67 -1.63
CA ILE A 84 11.74 -11.65 -2.09
C ILE A 84 12.55 -12.32 -3.21
N GLU A 85 11.99 -12.36 -4.40
CA GLU A 85 12.59 -12.94 -5.62
C GLU A 85 12.39 -12.02 -6.82
#